data_AF-E9AGV3-F1
#
_entry.id   AF-E9AGV3-F1
#
_cell.length_a   1.000
_cell.length_b   1.000
_cell.length_c   1.000
_cell.angle_alpha   90.00
_cell.angle_beta   90.00
_cell.angle_gamma   90.00
#
_symmetry.space_group_name_H-M   'P 1'
#
loop_
_entity.id
_entity.type
_entity.pdbx_description
1 polymer ?
#
loop_
_entity_poly.entity_id
_entity_poly.type
_entity_poly.pdbx_seq_one_letter_code
_entity_poly.pdbx_strand_id
1 'polypeptide(L)'
;MPSEPKRATNGGTPAAAAAEAVQSLSRSDRLPYRHPLRLYLPVVIAFVLLNNLAFRVEVDATGKNLVLPEYVRAIAMERYALRRAMAAGQVPTEPIPFNAFLFFEESVMGALLQAGLFLFRSLSGIQAVCVLAWLIHLFELGVCFRICWSCNASFAVMLRYMFCTCVGGFTQLSPLIKARDAWVEEMRATAAVTAAPQSKKNQ
;
A
#
# COMPACT_ATOMS: atom_id res chain seq x y z
N MET A 1 -17.03 -12.90 73.05
CA MET A 1 -16.91 -13.18 71.60
C MET A 1 -16.69 -11.87 70.87
N PRO A 2 -15.57 -11.73 70.16
CA PRO A 2 -15.54 -10.97 68.92
C PRO A 2 -14.98 -11.86 67.80
N SER A 3 -15.88 -12.22 66.91
CA SER A 3 -15.60 -12.82 65.60
C SER A 3 -15.15 -11.73 64.65
N GLU A 4 -13.93 -11.83 64.10
CA GLU A 4 -13.52 -11.04 62.93
C GLU A 4 -12.63 -11.87 61.98
N PRO A 5 -12.63 -11.53 60.69
CA PRO A 5 -12.88 -12.51 59.65
C PRO A 5 -11.60 -13.05 59.01
N LYS A 6 -11.66 -14.35 58.69
CA LYS A 6 -10.65 -15.10 57.93
C LYS A 6 -10.63 -14.61 56.49
N ARG A 7 -9.93 -13.49 56.22
CA ARG A 7 -9.69 -12.98 54.87
C ARG A 7 -8.66 -13.86 54.17
N ALA A 8 -9.14 -14.94 53.57
CA ALA A 8 -8.46 -15.62 52.49
C ALA A 8 -8.61 -14.76 51.23
N THR A 9 -7.53 -14.32 50.61
CA THR A 9 -7.54 -14.00 49.17
C THR A 9 -6.13 -14.03 48.60
N ASN A 10 -5.83 -15.18 47.99
CA ASN A 10 -5.02 -15.33 46.78
C ASN A 10 -3.62 -14.72 46.83
N GLY A 11 -2.70 -15.43 47.48
CA GLY A 11 -1.29 -15.42 47.10
C GLY A 11 -1.14 -16.00 45.69
N GLY A 12 -1.46 -15.20 44.67
CA GLY A 12 -1.02 -15.46 43.31
C GLY A 12 0.50 -15.48 43.32
N THR A 13 1.08 -16.65 43.08
CA THR A 13 2.52 -16.88 43.18
C THR A 13 3.24 -15.86 42.29
N PRO A 14 4.28 -15.15 42.77
CA PRO A 14 5.04 -14.19 41.97
C PRO A 14 5.63 -14.81 40.70
N ALA A 15 5.79 -16.14 40.66
CA ALA A 15 6.16 -16.89 39.47
C ALA A 15 5.13 -16.83 38.34
N ALA A 16 3.82 -16.86 38.63
CA ALA A 16 2.77 -16.73 37.62
C ALA A 16 2.73 -15.30 37.06
N ALA A 17 2.82 -14.28 37.93
CA ALA A 17 2.90 -12.88 37.50
C ALA A 17 4.17 -12.60 36.70
N ALA A 18 5.32 -13.18 37.08
CA ALA A 18 6.56 -13.07 36.32
C ALA A 18 6.47 -13.80 34.97
N ALA A 19 5.86 -15.00 34.92
CA ALA A 19 5.67 -15.74 33.68
C ALA A 19 4.70 -15.02 32.72
N GLU A 20 3.62 -14.44 33.23
CA GLU A 20 2.70 -13.60 32.46
C GLU A 20 3.37 -12.30 32.01
N ALA A 21 4.22 -11.68 32.83
CA ALA A 21 5.01 -10.52 32.43
C ALA A 21 5.99 -10.88 31.31
N VAL A 22 6.70 -12.01 31.42
CA VAL A 22 7.65 -12.49 30.38
C VAL A 22 6.92 -12.91 29.10
N GLN A 23 5.77 -13.57 29.20
CA GLN A 23 4.97 -13.93 28.02
C GLN A 23 4.35 -12.71 27.36
N SER A 24 3.86 -11.74 28.12
CA SER A 24 3.33 -10.47 27.58
C SER A 24 4.44 -9.64 26.94
N LEU A 25 5.64 -9.60 27.53
CA LEU A 25 6.86 -9.06 26.92
C LEU A 25 7.17 -9.73 25.59
N SER A 26 7.18 -11.06 25.52
CA SER A 26 7.49 -11.77 24.27
C SER A 26 6.49 -11.48 23.14
N ARG A 27 5.24 -11.11 23.48
CA ARG A 27 4.21 -10.70 22.51
C ARG A 27 4.28 -9.21 22.19
N SER A 28 4.68 -8.34 23.13
CA SER A 28 4.88 -6.90 22.90
C SER A 28 6.16 -6.60 22.12
N ASP A 29 7.15 -7.50 22.15
CA ASP A 29 8.45 -7.30 21.49
C ASP A 29 8.38 -7.32 19.96
N ARG A 30 7.21 -7.58 19.35
CA ARG A 30 7.08 -7.66 17.89
C ARG A 30 6.48 -6.40 17.31
N LEU A 31 7.11 -5.90 16.25
CA LEU A 31 6.62 -4.75 15.49
C LEU A 31 5.14 -4.94 15.04
N PRO A 32 4.19 -4.08 15.47
CA PRO A 32 2.81 -4.17 15.04
C PRO A 32 2.64 -3.67 13.60
N TYR A 33 1.62 -4.19 12.91
CA TYR A 33 1.22 -3.68 11.61
C TYR A 33 0.43 -2.38 11.75
N ARG A 34 0.80 -1.34 10.97
CA ARG A 34 0.03 -0.12 10.78
C ARG A 34 -0.48 -0.05 9.34
N HIS A 35 -1.74 0.33 9.22
CA HIS A 35 -2.37 0.52 7.93
C HIS A 35 -1.70 1.66 7.13
N PRO A 36 -1.73 1.57 5.79
CA PRO A 36 -1.24 2.63 4.93
C PRO A 36 -1.96 3.96 5.16
N LEU A 37 -1.35 5.04 4.69
CA LEU A 37 -2.01 6.35 4.64
C LEU A 37 -3.25 6.31 3.73
N ARG A 38 -4.20 7.22 3.95
CA ARG A 38 -5.43 7.34 3.13
C ARG A 38 -5.14 7.52 1.63
N LEU A 39 -3.99 8.08 1.28
CA LEU A 39 -3.53 8.29 -0.11
C LEU A 39 -3.02 7.00 -0.79
N TYR A 40 -2.94 5.88 -0.07
CA TYR A 40 -2.42 4.63 -0.63
C TYR A 40 -3.20 4.15 -1.86
N LEU A 41 -4.53 4.09 -1.78
CA LEU A 41 -5.33 3.56 -2.89
C LEU A 41 -5.19 4.43 -4.17
N PRO A 42 -5.31 5.77 -4.10
CA PRO A 42 -5.03 6.63 -5.26
C PRO A 42 -3.62 6.46 -5.83
N VAL A 43 -2.59 6.34 -4.98
CA VAL A 43 -1.20 6.16 -5.41
C VAL A 43 -1.01 4.82 -6.11
N VAL A 44 -1.57 3.74 -5.56
CA VAL A 44 -1.53 2.40 -6.18
C VAL A 44 -2.22 2.41 -7.53
N ILE A 45 -3.41 3.01 -7.61
CA ILE A 45 -4.15 3.13 -8.88
C ILE A 45 -3.32 3.92 -9.90
N ALA A 46 -2.78 5.08 -9.51
CA ALA A 46 -1.94 5.88 -10.39
C ALA A 46 -0.69 5.12 -10.86
N PHE A 47 -0.03 4.37 -9.97
CA PHE A 47 1.14 3.57 -10.30
C PHE A 47 0.81 2.44 -11.27
N VAL A 48 -0.30 1.72 -11.05
CA VAL A 48 -0.77 0.66 -11.95
C VAL A 48 -1.14 1.22 -13.33
N LEU A 49 -1.84 2.36 -13.37
CA LEU A 49 -2.22 3.02 -14.62
C LEU A 49 -0.99 3.51 -15.39
N LEU A 50 -0.01 4.11 -14.69
CA LEU A 50 1.25 4.56 -15.30
C LEU A 50 2.05 3.38 -15.86
N ASN A 51 2.11 2.25 -15.15
CA ASN A 51 2.76 1.04 -15.62
C ASN A 51 2.08 0.47 -16.87
N ASN A 52 0.74 0.44 -16.87
CA ASN A 52 -0.03 -0.02 -18.01
C ASN A 52 0.24 0.88 -19.23
N LEU A 53 0.16 2.21 -19.05
CA LEU A 53 0.48 3.18 -20.08
C LEU A 53 1.92 3.07 -20.62
N ALA A 54 2.90 2.84 -19.74
CA ALA A 54 4.30 2.81 -20.13
C ALA A 54 4.67 1.55 -20.95
N PHE A 55 4.10 0.40 -20.61
CA PHE A 55 4.60 -0.90 -21.11
C PHE A 55 3.58 -1.77 -21.84
N ARG A 56 2.28 -1.51 -21.71
CA ARG A 56 1.23 -2.32 -22.36
C ARG A 56 0.50 -1.61 -23.48
N VAL A 57 0.55 -0.28 -23.49
CA VAL A 57 -0.09 0.54 -24.51
C VAL A 57 0.79 0.61 -25.76
N GLU A 58 0.15 0.44 -26.91
CA GLU A 58 0.74 0.72 -28.21
C GLU A 58 0.32 2.10 -28.70
N VAL A 59 1.26 2.81 -29.33
CA VAL A 59 1.02 4.11 -29.95
C VAL A 59 1.17 4.00 -31.46
N ASP A 60 0.46 4.85 -32.19
CA ASP A 60 0.52 4.90 -33.64
C ASP A 60 1.90 5.35 -34.14
N ALA A 61 2.10 5.34 -35.47
CA ALA A 61 3.35 5.78 -36.08
C ALA A 61 3.71 7.25 -35.77
N THR A 62 2.74 8.07 -35.35
CA THR A 62 2.98 9.46 -34.95
C THR A 62 3.46 9.57 -33.50
N GLY A 63 3.29 8.51 -32.70
CA GLY A 63 3.55 8.48 -31.27
C GLY A 63 2.58 9.33 -30.45
N LYS A 64 1.48 9.81 -31.05
CA LYS A 64 0.55 10.75 -30.41
C LYS A 64 -0.78 10.11 -30.05
N ASN A 65 -1.19 9.07 -30.75
CA ASN A 65 -2.48 8.42 -30.51
C ASN A 65 -2.31 6.99 -30.06
N LEU A 66 -3.25 6.55 -29.23
CA LEU A 66 -3.37 5.18 -28.77
C LEU A 66 -3.83 4.28 -29.93
N VAL A 67 -3.17 3.15 -30.12
CA VAL A 67 -3.70 2.07 -30.96
C VAL A 67 -4.57 1.19 -30.08
N LEU A 68 -5.86 1.10 -30.42
CA LEU A 68 -6.79 0.29 -29.64
C LEU A 68 -6.50 -1.21 -29.82
N PRO A 69 -6.49 -1.98 -28.71
CA PRO A 69 -6.37 -3.43 -28.75
C PRO A 69 -7.47 -4.08 -29.59
N GLU A 70 -7.14 -5.23 -30.20
CA GLU A 70 -8.06 -5.94 -31.10
C GLU A 70 -9.40 -6.28 -30.44
N TYR A 71 -9.37 -6.67 -29.17
CA TYR A 71 -10.55 -7.10 -28.42
C TYR A 71 -11.57 -5.98 -28.15
N VAL A 72 -11.19 -4.70 -28.26
CA VAL A 72 -12.12 -3.55 -28.17
C VAL A 72 -12.35 -2.87 -29.52
N ARG A 73 -11.55 -3.20 -30.54
CA ARG A 73 -11.55 -2.49 -31.83
C ARG A 73 -12.89 -2.57 -32.55
N ALA A 74 -13.53 -3.74 -32.57
CA ALA A 74 -14.84 -3.91 -33.21
C ALA A 74 -15.91 -3.00 -32.56
N ILE A 75 -15.94 -2.98 -31.22
CA ILE A 75 -16.87 -2.18 -30.42
C ILE A 75 -16.59 -0.68 -30.63
N ALA A 76 -15.32 -0.29 -30.74
CA ALA A 76 -14.93 1.09 -31.03
C ALA A 76 -15.40 1.54 -32.42
N MET A 77 -15.25 0.68 -33.44
CA MET A 77 -15.70 0.98 -34.80
C MET A 77 -17.22 1.11 -34.89
N GLU A 78 -17.96 0.22 -34.23
CA GLU A 78 -19.43 0.32 -34.12
C GLU A 78 -19.86 1.61 -33.45
N ARG A 79 -19.26 1.94 -32.30
CA ARG A 79 -19.52 3.20 -31.59
C ARG A 79 -19.20 4.42 -32.46
N TYR A 80 -18.11 4.40 -33.22
CA TYR A 80 -17.75 5.47 -34.15
C TYR A 80 -18.76 5.61 -35.28
N ALA A 81 -19.20 4.49 -35.88
CA ALA A 81 -20.22 4.47 -36.92
C ALA A 81 -21.55 5.06 -36.40
N LEU A 82 -21.99 4.66 -35.19
CA LEU A 82 -23.18 5.19 -34.54
C LEU A 82 -23.06 6.71 -34.27
N ARG A 83 -21.91 7.17 -33.75
CA ARG A 83 -21.63 8.61 -33.56
C ARG A 83 -21.71 9.38 -34.88
N ARG A 84 -21.18 8.82 -35.97
CA ARG A 84 -21.21 9.43 -37.30
C ARG A 84 -22.63 9.48 -37.89
N ALA A 85 -23.41 8.42 -37.71
CA ALA A 85 -24.83 8.36 -38.10
C ALA A 85 -25.64 9.43 -37.37
N MET A 86 -25.47 9.54 -36.05
CA MET A 86 -26.10 10.60 -35.25
C MET A 86 -25.70 12.00 -35.70
N ALA A 87 -24.40 12.22 -35.98
CA ALA A 87 -23.93 13.50 -36.50
C ALA A 87 -24.52 13.84 -37.88
N ALA A 88 -24.90 12.84 -38.67
CA ALA A 88 -25.61 13.00 -39.95
C ALA A 88 -27.14 13.13 -39.79
N GLY A 89 -27.65 13.25 -38.55
CA GLY A 89 -29.07 13.42 -38.27
C GLY A 89 -29.88 12.12 -38.25
N GLN A 90 -29.23 10.96 -38.32
CA GLN A 90 -29.94 9.68 -38.16
C GLN A 90 -30.23 9.43 -36.68
N VAL A 91 -31.48 9.11 -36.36
CA VAL A 91 -31.86 8.70 -35.00
C VAL A 91 -31.41 7.25 -34.82
N PRO A 92 -30.51 6.96 -33.87
CA PRO A 92 -30.06 5.61 -33.63
C PRO A 92 -31.25 4.78 -33.14
N THR A 93 -31.49 3.64 -33.79
CA THR A 93 -32.53 2.70 -33.39
C THR A 93 -32.21 2.00 -32.08
N GLU A 94 -30.92 1.92 -31.74
CA GLU A 94 -30.42 1.24 -30.55
C GLU A 94 -29.56 2.19 -29.70
N PRO A 95 -29.64 2.10 -28.36
CA PRO A 95 -28.77 2.87 -27.48
C PRO A 95 -27.32 2.41 -27.63
N ILE A 96 -26.36 3.34 -27.59
CA ILE A 96 -24.94 2.99 -27.61
C ILE A 96 -24.61 2.20 -26.33
N PRO A 97 -24.19 0.93 -26.41
CA PRO A 97 -23.87 0.17 -25.22
C PRO A 97 -22.61 0.74 -24.53
N PHE A 98 -22.71 0.90 -23.20
CA PHE A 98 -21.53 1.16 -22.38
C PHE A 98 -20.71 -0.12 -22.27
N ASN A 99 -19.42 -0.02 -22.61
CA ASN A 99 -18.47 -1.10 -22.46
C ASN A 99 -17.30 -0.60 -21.62
N ALA A 100 -17.09 -1.24 -20.46
CA ALA A 100 -16.08 -0.83 -19.49
C ALA A 100 -14.65 -0.97 -20.02
N PHE A 101 -14.38 -2.04 -20.80
CA PHE A 101 -13.07 -2.25 -21.41
C PHE A 101 -12.77 -1.17 -22.45
N LEU A 102 -13.74 -0.87 -23.32
CA LEU A 102 -13.59 0.21 -24.29
C LEU A 102 -13.42 1.56 -23.59
N PHE A 103 -14.19 1.86 -22.54
CA PHE A 103 -14.02 3.09 -21.77
C PHE A 103 -12.61 3.19 -21.14
N PHE A 104 -12.11 2.10 -20.57
CA PHE A 104 -10.77 2.07 -19.99
C PHE A 104 -9.68 2.30 -21.04
N GLU A 105 -9.70 1.54 -22.14
CA GLU A 105 -8.70 1.65 -23.19
C GLU A 105 -8.81 2.98 -23.96
N GLU A 106 -10.00 3.33 -24.47
CA GLU A 106 -10.20 4.55 -25.27
C GLU A 106 -10.06 5.82 -24.44
N SER A 107 -10.78 5.91 -23.32
CA SER A 107 -10.90 7.17 -22.56
C SER A 107 -9.84 7.31 -21.48
N VAL A 108 -9.63 6.29 -20.65
CA VAL A 108 -8.70 6.39 -19.50
C VAL A 108 -7.25 6.36 -19.98
N MET A 109 -6.86 5.34 -20.75
CA MET A 109 -5.49 5.27 -21.29
C MET A 109 -5.23 6.38 -22.30
N GLY A 110 -6.21 6.73 -23.14
CA GLY A 110 -6.10 7.86 -24.07
C GLY A 110 -5.84 9.21 -23.35
N ALA A 111 -6.62 9.52 -22.32
CA ALA A 111 -6.42 10.76 -21.54
C ALA A 111 -5.08 10.77 -20.79
N LEU A 112 -4.70 9.63 -20.21
CA LEU A 112 -3.41 9.49 -19.53
C LEU A 112 -2.23 9.61 -20.50
N LEU A 113 -2.35 9.07 -21.72
CA LEU A 113 -1.35 9.24 -22.76
C LEU A 113 -1.18 10.72 -23.09
N GLN A 114 -2.28 11.45 -23.34
CA GLN A 114 -2.19 12.89 -23.65
C GLN A 114 -1.59 13.70 -22.50
N ALA A 115 -2.00 13.43 -21.26
CA ALA A 115 -1.43 14.08 -20.09
C ALA A 115 0.07 13.74 -19.93
N GLY A 116 0.44 12.48 -20.14
CA GLY A 116 1.83 12.03 -20.11
C GLY A 116 2.68 12.65 -21.22
N LEU A 117 2.17 12.72 -22.45
CA LEU A 117 2.85 13.36 -23.57
C LEU A 117 2.98 14.87 -23.36
N PHE A 118 2.00 15.52 -22.76
CA PHE A 118 2.11 16.93 -22.38
C PHE A 118 3.24 17.16 -21.36
N LEU A 119 3.38 16.30 -20.35
CA LEU A 119 4.38 16.44 -19.30
C LEU A 119 5.79 15.99 -19.71
N PHE A 120 5.89 14.86 -20.41
CA PHE A 120 7.16 14.17 -20.69
C PHE A 120 7.57 14.19 -22.17
N ARG A 121 6.75 14.82 -23.03
CA ARG A 121 6.97 15.05 -24.47
C ARG A 121 7.02 13.81 -25.37
N SER A 122 7.16 12.61 -24.81
CA SER A 122 7.32 11.36 -25.56
C SER A 122 6.93 10.14 -24.72
N LEU A 123 6.61 9.03 -25.39
CA LEU A 123 6.38 7.74 -24.74
C LEU A 123 7.64 7.24 -24.00
N SER A 124 8.82 7.43 -24.58
CA SER A 124 10.09 7.10 -23.92
C SER A 124 10.30 7.91 -22.63
N GLY A 125 9.86 9.16 -22.60
CA GLY A 125 9.85 9.99 -21.39
C GLY A 125 8.93 9.42 -20.30
N ILE A 126 7.71 8.99 -20.67
CA ILE A 126 6.76 8.31 -19.77
C ILE A 126 7.39 7.02 -19.21
N GLN A 127 8.00 6.20 -20.07
CA GLN A 127 8.68 4.97 -19.68
C GLN A 127 9.84 5.24 -18.72
N ALA A 128 10.67 6.24 -19.00
CA ALA A 128 11.79 6.61 -18.14
C ALA A 128 11.32 7.01 -16.73
N VAL A 129 10.23 7.78 -16.63
CA VAL A 129 9.62 8.16 -15.34
C VAL A 129 9.06 6.93 -14.63
N CYS A 130 8.44 6.00 -15.35
CA CYS A 130 7.93 4.75 -14.78
C CYS A 130 9.08 3.87 -14.25
N VAL A 131 10.18 3.75 -14.97
CA VAL A 131 11.39 3.03 -14.51
C VAL A 131 11.98 3.71 -13.28
N LEU A 132 12.07 5.04 -13.26
CA LEU A 132 12.53 5.79 -12.10
C LEU A 132 11.64 5.55 -10.87
N ALA A 133 10.32 5.52 -11.05
CA ALA A 133 9.37 5.19 -9.99
C ALA A 133 9.61 3.78 -9.42
N TRP A 134 9.89 2.80 -10.28
CA TRP A 134 10.27 1.45 -9.85
C TRP A 134 11.56 1.43 -9.03
N LEU A 135 12.59 2.17 -9.46
CA LEU A 135 13.85 2.27 -8.71
C LEU A 135 13.63 2.87 -7.31
N ILE A 136 12.77 3.89 -7.20
CA ILE A 136 12.37 4.46 -5.92
C ILE A 136 11.66 3.41 -5.05
N HIS A 137 10.72 2.64 -5.61
CA HIS A 137 10.04 1.57 -4.86
C HIS A 137 11.01 0.46 -4.42
N LEU A 138 12.01 0.10 -5.21
CA LEU A 138 13.04 -0.87 -4.81
C LEU A 138 13.87 -0.35 -3.62
N PHE A 139 14.22 0.93 -3.63
CA PHE A 139 14.88 1.57 -2.50
C PHE A 139 14.00 1.56 -1.25
N GLU A 140 12.73 1.97 -1.37
CA GLU A 140 11.76 1.97 -0.26
C GLU A 140 11.54 0.57 0.30
N LEU A 141 11.49 -0.44 -0.58
CA LEU A 141 11.38 -1.85 -0.20
C LEU A 141 12.60 -2.31 0.61
N GLY A 142 13.81 -1.90 0.23
CA GLY A 142 15.03 -2.16 0.99
C GLY A 142 15.00 -1.53 2.39
N VAL A 143 14.53 -0.28 2.50
CA VAL A 143 14.34 0.40 3.79
C VAL A 143 13.29 -0.33 4.63
N CYS A 144 12.16 -0.71 4.02
CA CYS A 144 11.09 -1.47 4.67
C CYS A 144 11.61 -2.80 5.24
N PHE A 145 12.31 -3.58 4.42
CA PHE A 145 12.92 -4.85 4.85
C PHE A 145 13.86 -4.64 6.04
N ARG A 146 14.76 -3.65 5.95
CA ARG A 146 15.70 -3.32 7.02
C ARG A 146 14.99 -2.99 8.34
N ILE A 147 13.93 -2.17 8.29
CA ILE A 147 13.15 -1.81 9.48
C ILE A 147 12.49 -3.06 10.08
N CYS A 148 11.76 -3.83 9.27
CA CYS A 148 11.08 -5.04 9.73
C CYS A 148 12.06 -6.05 10.36
N TRP A 149 13.22 -6.25 9.73
CA TRP A 149 14.28 -7.11 10.25
C TRP A 149 14.83 -6.59 11.59
N SER A 150 15.15 -5.29 11.68
CA SER A 150 15.71 -4.69 12.89
C SER A 150 14.76 -4.67 14.09
N CYS A 151 13.45 -4.66 13.84
CA CYS A 151 12.41 -4.67 14.88
C CYS A 151 11.81 -6.06 15.12
N ASN A 152 12.49 -7.12 14.66
CA ASN A 152 12.06 -8.51 14.81
C ASN A 152 10.58 -8.74 14.41
N ALA A 153 10.16 -8.11 13.32
CA ALA A 153 8.80 -8.22 12.83
C ALA A 153 8.49 -9.69 12.47
N SER A 154 7.28 -10.15 12.78
CA SER A 154 6.85 -11.47 12.31
C SER A 154 6.86 -11.54 10.78
N PHE A 155 7.11 -12.73 10.22
CA PHE A 155 7.15 -12.94 8.77
C PHE A 155 5.91 -12.41 8.04
N ALA A 156 4.71 -12.65 8.60
CA ALA A 156 3.45 -12.17 8.02
C ALA A 156 3.35 -10.63 8.02
N VAL A 157 3.84 -9.97 9.08
CA VAL A 157 3.86 -8.50 9.16
C VAL A 157 4.87 -7.93 8.16
N MET A 158 6.06 -8.50 8.08
CA MET A 158 7.08 -8.13 7.09
C MET A 158 6.52 -8.25 5.66
N LEU A 159 5.90 -9.38 5.32
CA LEU A 159 5.32 -9.60 3.99
C LEU A 159 4.25 -8.56 3.65
N ARG A 160 3.36 -8.22 4.59
CA ARG A 160 2.34 -7.18 4.39
C ARG A 160 2.96 -5.79 4.15
N TYR A 161 3.93 -5.39 4.98
CA TYR A 161 4.63 -4.12 4.79
C TYR A 161 5.38 -4.08 3.45
N MET A 162 6.07 -5.16 3.07
CA MET A 162 6.78 -5.26 1.80
C MET A 162 5.83 -5.19 0.61
N PHE A 163 4.73 -5.94 0.63
CA PHE A 163 3.72 -5.92 -0.43
C PHE A 163 3.13 -4.52 -0.60
N CYS A 164 2.68 -3.89 0.49
CA CYS A 164 2.11 -2.54 0.43
C CYS A 164 3.15 -1.48 0.00
N THR A 165 4.41 -1.61 0.42
CA THR A 165 5.49 -0.69 -0.03
C THR A 165 5.79 -0.88 -1.52
N CYS A 166 5.74 -2.13 -2.04
CA CYS A 166 5.99 -2.40 -3.45
C CYS A 166 4.98 -1.73 -4.39
N VAL A 167 3.71 -1.59 -3.98
CA VAL A 167 2.65 -1.00 -4.82
C VAL A 167 2.29 0.44 -4.47
N GLY A 168 2.48 0.85 -3.22
CA GLY A 168 2.11 2.18 -2.72
C GLY A 168 3.28 3.06 -2.31
N GLY A 169 4.51 2.52 -2.34
CA GLY A 169 5.73 3.23 -1.98
C GLY A 169 5.70 3.88 -0.60
N PHE A 170 6.11 5.16 -0.53
CA PHE A 170 6.16 5.96 0.69
C PHE A 170 4.88 5.97 1.53
N THR A 171 3.71 5.74 0.92
CA THR A 171 2.42 5.74 1.62
C THR A 171 2.31 4.63 2.66
N GLN A 172 3.10 3.55 2.52
CA GLN A 172 3.27 2.51 3.53
C GLN A 172 4.53 2.70 4.39
N LEU A 173 5.60 3.26 3.81
CA LEU A 173 6.87 3.44 4.52
C LEU A 173 6.74 4.41 5.71
N SER A 174 5.97 5.50 5.57
CA SER A 174 5.76 6.45 6.66
C SER A 174 5.05 5.83 7.89
N PRO A 175 3.92 5.11 7.74
CA PRO A 175 3.34 4.31 8.82
C PRO A 175 4.31 3.29 9.45
N LEU A 176 5.15 2.63 8.65
CA LEU A 176 6.15 1.69 9.13
C LEU A 176 7.23 2.37 9.99
N ILE A 177 7.74 3.52 9.57
CA ILE A 177 8.70 4.31 10.36
C ILE A 177 8.08 4.71 11.70
N LYS A 178 6.82 5.15 11.71
CA LYS A 178 6.11 5.47 12.97
C LYS A 178 5.90 4.25 13.86
N ALA A 179 5.65 3.08 13.27
CA ALA A 179 5.54 1.83 14.02
C ALA A 179 6.87 1.44 14.66
N ARG A 180 7.98 1.59 13.92
CA ARG A 180 9.34 1.41 14.43
C ARG A 180 9.63 2.35 15.60
N ASP A 181 9.32 3.63 15.46
CA ASP A 181 9.62 4.62 16.50
C ASP A 181 8.90 4.32 17.80
N ALA A 182 7.60 3.99 17.72
CA ALA A 182 6.82 3.57 18.88
C ALA A 182 7.39 2.29 19.52
N TRP A 183 7.78 1.31 18.69
CA TRP A 183 8.39 0.08 19.17
C TRP A 183 9.73 0.30 19.87
N VAL A 184 10.61 1.16 19.31
CA VAL A 184 11.89 1.49 19.94
C VAL A 184 11.69 2.22 21.27
N GLU A 185 10.71 3.11 21.36
CA GLU A 185 10.36 3.80 22.60
C GLU A 185 9.87 2.82 23.68
N GLU A 186 8.99 1.88 23.33
CA GLU A 186 8.50 0.83 24.21
C GLU A 186 9.63 -0.08 24.71
N MET A 187 10.55 -0.51 23.82
CA MET A 187 11.71 -1.32 24.20
C MET A 187 12.63 -0.59 25.18
N ARG A 188 12.84 0.71 25.00
CA ARG A 188 13.65 1.52 25.93
C ARG A 188 12.97 1.68 27.29
N ALA A 189 11.65 1.92 27.31
CA ALA A 189 10.89 2.04 28.54
C ALA A 189 10.93 0.72 29.35
N THR A 190 10.74 -0.42 28.67
CA THR A 190 10.86 -1.75 29.26
C THR A 190 12.26 -1.98 29.84
N ALA A 191 13.31 -1.69 29.07
CA ALA A 191 14.69 -1.84 29.53
C ALA A 191 14.99 -0.99 30.77
N ALA A 192 14.46 0.24 30.83
CA ALA A 192 14.62 1.13 31.99
C ALA A 192 13.92 0.58 33.26
N VAL A 193 12.73 -0.01 33.11
CA VAL A 193 12.00 -0.64 34.22
C VAL A 193 12.72 -1.90 34.72
N THR A 194 13.26 -2.72 33.81
CA THR A 194 14.00 -3.94 34.19
C THR A 194 15.36 -3.60 34.82
N ALA A 195 16.00 -2.50 34.42
CA ALA A 195 17.27 -2.06 34.99
C ALA A 195 17.13 -1.39 36.37
N ALA A 196 15.93 -0.93 36.75
CA ALA A 196 15.69 -0.33 38.05
C ALA A 196 15.96 -1.38 39.16
N PRO A 197 16.97 -1.18 40.02
CA PRO A 197 17.36 -2.18 41.01
C PRO A 197 16.19 -2.45 41.97
N GLN A 198 15.95 -3.72 42.31
CA GLN A 198 15.02 -4.16 43.36
C GLN A 198 15.49 -3.76 44.78
N SER A 199 16.02 -2.54 44.93
CA SER A 199 16.80 -2.01 46.05
C SER A 199 15.98 -1.73 47.32
N LYS A 200 14.72 -2.19 47.45
CA LYS A 200 13.88 -1.84 48.61
C LYS A 200 13.16 -3.02 49.29
N LYS A 201 13.72 -4.23 49.25
CA LYS A 201 13.13 -5.36 49.99
C LYS A 201 13.89 -5.92 51.19
N ASN A 202 15.09 -5.42 51.50
CA ASN A 202 15.86 -5.85 52.68
C ASN A 202 16.33 -4.67 53.54
N GLN A 203 15.39 -3.89 54.07
CA GLN A 203 15.57 -3.12 55.31
C GLN A 203 14.35 -3.39 56.18
#